data_AF-A0A7V4YXF8-F1
#
_entry.id   AF-A0A7V4YXF8-F1
#
_cell.length_a   1.000
_cell.length_b   1.000
_cell.length_c   1.000
_cell.angle_alpha   90.00
_cell.angle_beta   90.00
_cell.angle_gamma   90.00
#
_symmetry.space_group_name_H-M   'P 1'
#
loop_
_entity.id
_entity.type
_entity.pdbx_description
1 polymer ?
#
loop_
_entity_poly.entity_id
_entity_poly.type
_entity_poly.pdbx_seq_one_letter_code
_entity_poly.pdbx_strand_id
1 'polypeptide(L)' 'MELKAGKSGNNHKKSMGMRITRDRIDLINKLRNVDARVEIIDLKDDKGEAAGTRVELTIPV' A
#
# COMPACT_ATOMS: atom_id res chain seq x y z
N MET A 1 -22.27 31.36 19.24
CA MET A 1 -21.26 30.32 19.55
C MET A 1 -21.56 29.13 18.65
N GLU A 2 -20.52 28.42 18.21
CA GLU A 2 -20.60 27.13 17.51
C GLU A 2 -20.89 27.14 16.00
N LEU A 3 -19.80 26.97 15.23
CA LEU A 3 -19.71 25.88 14.28
C LEU A 3 -18.37 25.19 14.55
N LYS A 4 -18.38 24.09 15.33
CA LYS A 4 -17.21 23.23 15.45
C LYS A 4 -16.94 22.65 14.07
N ALA A 5 -15.89 23.12 13.40
CA ALA A 5 -15.32 22.47 12.25
C ALA A 5 -15.07 21.01 12.61
N GLY A 6 -15.91 20.12 12.06
CA GLY A 6 -15.79 18.69 12.25
C GLY A 6 -14.37 18.30 11.88
N LYS A 7 -13.66 17.66 12.81
CA LYS A 7 -12.38 17.02 12.52
C LYS A 7 -12.57 16.22 11.23
N SER A 8 -11.97 16.69 10.14
CA SER A 8 -11.82 15.92 8.91
C SER A 8 -10.89 14.76 9.26
N GLY A 9 -11.48 13.73 9.88
CA GLY A 9 -10.78 12.49 10.16
C GLY A 9 -10.39 11.94 8.81
N ASN A 10 -9.09 11.93 8.53
CA ASN A 10 -8.47 11.22 7.42
C ASN A 10 -8.85 9.73 7.51
N ASN A 11 -10.07 9.41 7.10
CA ASN A 11 -10.56 8.06 6.93
C ASN A 11 -9.97 7.52 5.62
N HIS A 12 -8.63 7.46 5.55
CA HIS A 12 -7.95 6.70 4.51
C HIS A 12 -8.41 5.26 4.66
N LYS A 13 -9.35 4.85 3.80
CA LYS A 13 -9.77 3.45 3.72
C LYS A 13 -8.53 2.62 3.43
N LYS A 14 -8.07 1.88 4.44
CA LYS A 14 -6.94 0.96 4.27
C LYS A 14 -7.40 -0.16 3.34
N SER A 15 -6.65 -0.39 2.26
CA SER A 15 -6.94 -1.50 1.35
C SER A 15 -6.80 -2.84 2.10
N MET A 16 -7.93 -3.52 2.28
CA MET A 16 -7.95 -4.83 2.94
C MET A 16 -7.19 -5.87 2.12
N GLY A 17 -7.29 -5.82 0.78
CA GLY A 17 -6.52 -6.69 -0.11
C GLY A 17 -5.01 -6.51 0.05
N MET A 18 -4.54 -5.26 0.17
CA MET A 18 -3.11 -5.01 0.41
C MET A 18 -2.64 -5.44 1.79
N ARG A 19 -3.51 -5.35 2.80
CA ARG A 19 -3.22 -5.88 4.14
C ARG A 19 -3.04 -7.39 4.09
N ILE A 20 -3.99 -8.12 3.53
CA ILE A 20 -3.92 -9.57 3.36
C ILE A 20 -2.66 -9.97 2.57
N THR A 21 -2.33 -9.22 1.52
CA THR A 21 -1.12 -9.47 0.72
C THR A 21 0.15 -9.32 1.55
N ARG A 22 0.26 -8.28 2.38
CA ARG A 22 1.39 -8.11 3.32
C ARG A 22 1.45 -9.24 4.35
N ASP A 23 0.33 -9.57 4.97
CA ASP A 23 0.26 -10.65 5.97
C ASP A 23 0.74 -12.00 5.36
N ARG A 24 0.42 -12.25 4.08
CA ARG A 24 0.87 -13.44 3.36
C ARG A 24 2.37 -13.41 3.03
N ILE A 25 2.92 -12.26 2.64
CA ILE A 25 4.36 -12.12 2.41
C ILE A 25 5.14 -12.38 3.69
N ASP A 26 4.71 -11.82 4.81
CA ASP A 26 5.33 -12.04 6.11
C ASP A 26 5.31 -13.53 6.50
N LEU A 27 4.20 -14.21 6.20
CA LEU A 27 4.09 -15.65 6.43
C LEU A 27 5.05 -16.45 5.53
N ILE A 28 5.15 -16.12 4.24
CA ILE A 28 6.05 -16.77 3.29
C ILE A 28 7.50 -16.64 3.76
N ASN A 29 7.91 -15.44 4.16
CA ASN A 29 9.27 -15.18 4.64
C ASN A 29 9.59 -16.02 5.88
N LYS A 30 8.66 -16.13 6.83
CA LYS A 30 8.82 -16.98 8.03
C LYS A 30 8.89 -18.48 7.71
N LEU A 31 8.04 -18.96 6.80
CA LEU A 31 7.93 -20.38 6.50
C LEU A 31 9.07 -20.90 5.62
N ARG A 32 9.59 -20.07 4.71
CA ARG A 32 10.58 -20.48 3.71
C ARG A 32 11.95 -19.86 3.91
N ASN A 33 12.10 -18.97 4.89
CA ASN A 33 13.32 -18.18 5.09
C ASN A 33 13.78 -17.48 3.80
N VAL A 34 12.81 -16.93 3.07
CA VAL A 34 13.02 -16.16 1.84
C VAL A 34 12.78 -14.68 2.08
N ASP A 35 13.14 -13.87 1.09
CA ASP A 35 13.00 -12.44 1.10
C ASP A 35 12.00 -11.98 0.03
N ALA A 36 10.73 -12.36 0.22
CA ALA A 36 9.63 -11.87 -0.58
C ALA A 36 9.23 -10.45 -0.14
N ARG A 37 8.94 -9.58 -1.10
CA ARG A 37 8.70 -8.14 -0.87
C ARG A 37 7.63 -7.60 -1.81
N VAL A 38 6.90 -6.57 -1.36
CA VAL A 38 5.95 -5.83 -2.19
C VAL A 38 6.18 -4.32 -2.07
N GLU A 39 6.26 -3.65 -3.21
CA GLU A 39 6.42 -2.19 -3.31
C GLU A 39 5.28 -1.57 -4.13
N ILE A 40 4.84 -0.39 -3.71
CA ILE A 40 3.76 0.36 -4.35
C ILE A 40 4.34 1.72 -4.73
N ILE A 41 4.37 2.00 -6.02
CA ILE A 41 5.00 3.18 -6.61
C ILE A 41 3.91 3.96 -7.36
N ASP A 42 3.51 5.10 -6.82
CA ASP A 42 2.60 6.00 -7.53
C ASP A 42 3.33 6.68 -8.68
N LEU A 43 2.75 6.61 -9.87
CA LEU A 43 3.31 7.15 -11.09
C LEU A 43 2.77 8.55 -11.33
N LYS A 44 3.64 9.42 -11.86
CA LYS A 44 3.28 10.75 -12.35
C LYS A 44 3.73 10.91 -13.80
N ASP A 45 2.95 11.65 -14.57
CA ASP A 45 3.34 12.04 -15.93
C ASP A 45 4.33 13.22 -15.91
N ASP A 46 4.74 13.67 -17.10
CA ASP A 46 5.69 14.77 -17.26
C ASP A 46 5.16 16.12 -16.72
N LYS A 47 3.85 16.23 -16.47
CA LYS A 47 3.20 17.40 -15.89
C LYS A 47 3.03 17.27 -14.37
N GLY A 48 3.41 16.14 -13.80
CA GLY A 48 3.27 15.85 -12.36
C GLY A 48 1.89 15.32 -11.97
N GLU A 49 1.02 15.03 -12.95
CA GLU A 49 -0.33 14.52 -12.74
C GLU A 49 -0.31 13.01 -12.51
N ALA A 50 -1.29 12.50 -11.77
CA ALA A 50 -1.37 11.08 -11.44
C ALA A 50 -1.53 10.22 -12.71
N ALA A 51 -0.55 9.35 -12.97
CA ALA A 51 -0.48 8.48 -14.15
C ALA A 51 -0.75 7.00 -13.83
N GLY A 52 -1.15 6.69 -12.58
CA GLY A 52 -1.45 5.35 -12.11
C GLY A 52 -0.53 4.89 -10.98
N THR A 53 -0.49 3.59 -10.73
CA THR A 53 0.33 2.98 -9.68
C THR A 53 0.99 1.72 -10.23
N ARG A 54 2.30 1.60 -10.07
CA ARG A 54 3.09 0.40 -10.34
C ARG A 54 3.25 -0.39 -9.05
N VAL A 55 2.95 -1.68 -9.11
CA VAL A 55 3.11 -2.59 -7.98
C VAL A 55 4.17 -3.62 -8.34
N GLU A 56 5.24 -3.69 -7.55
CA GLU A 56 6.33 -4.65 -7.75
C GLU A 56 6.26 -5.73 -6.67
N LEU A 57 6.23 -6.99 -7.08
CA LEU A 57 6.19 -8.16 -6.20
C LEU A 57 7.41 -9.03 -6.48
N THR A 58 8.28 -9.18 -5.48
CA THR A 58 9.46 -10.04 -5.56
C THR A 58 9.19 -11.32 -4.77
N ILE A 59 9.32 -12.47 -5.42
CA ILE A 59 9.21 -13.80 -4.79
C ILE A 59 10.42 -14.63 -5.25
N PRO A 60 11.36 -14.96 -4.36
CA PRO A 60 12.48 -15.84 -4.68
C PRO A 60 11.99 -17.26 -5.06
N VAL A 61 12.59 -17.84 -6.10
CA VAL A 61 12.29 -19.21 -6.59
C VAL A 61 13.13 -20.27 -5.90
#